data_AF-A0A411PJ29-F1
#
_entry.id   AF-A0A411PJ29-F1
#
_cell.length_a   1.000
_cell.length_b   1.000
_cell.length_c   1.000
_cell.angle_alpha   90.00
_cell.angle_beta   90.00
_cell.angle_gamma   90.00
#
_symmetry.space_group_name_H-M   'P 1'
#
loop_
_entity.id
_entity.type
_entity.pdbx_description
1 polymer ?
#
loop_
_entity_poly.entity_id
_entity_poly.type
_entity_poly.pdbx_seq_one_letter_code
_entity_poly.pdbx_strand_id
1 'polypeptide(L)' 'MKIPLIISLVCIAVFLGLIMGGAHTVYVAYGDTITGQYAVAGLICIMWGALIAAFVSPFVPKLLRSYKEG' A
#
# COMPACT_ATOMS: atom_id res chain seq x y z
N MET A 1 -17.59 8.56 7.22
CA MET A 1 -16.99 8.74 5.88
C MET A 1 -15.61 9.39 5.89
N LYS A 2 -15.22 10.21 6.88
CA LYS A 2 -13.91 10.89 6.90
C LYS A 2 -12.71 9.95 7.16
N ILE A 3 -12.85 9.02 8.10
CA ILE A 3 -11.80 8.06 8.47
C ILE A 3 -11.32 7.17 7.30
N PRO A 4 -12.17 6.51 6.49
CA PRO A 4 -11.71 5.70 5.36
C PRO A 4 -11.01 6.52 4.27
N LEU A 5 -11.44 7.78 4.08
CA LEU A 5 -10.77 8.72 3.18
C LEU A 5 -9.34 9.05 3.65
N ILE A 6 -9.15 9.26 4.95
CA ILE A 6 -7.83 9.50 5.54
C ILE A 6 -6.92 8.26 5.36
N ILE A 7 -7.45 7.07 5.61
CA ILE A 7 -6.72 5.81 5.41
C ILE A 7 -6.31 5.67 3.94
N SER A 8 -7.22 5.92 3.00
CA SER A 8 -6.92 5.91 1.58
C SER A 8 -5.84 6.93 1.19
N LEU A 9 -5.88 8.14 1.76
CA LEU A 9 -4.89 9.18 1.49
C LEU A 9 -3.49 8.75 1.97
N VAL A 10 -3.40 8.20 3.19
CA VAL A 10 -2.13 7.72 3.76
C VAL A 10 -1.58 6.56 2.93
N CYS A 11 -2.41 5.61 2.53
CA CYS A 11 -2.00 4.48 1.69
C CYS A 11 -1.51 4.94 0.30
N ILE A 12 -2.14 5.94 -0.30
CA ILE A 12 -1.68 6.54 -1.57
C ILE A 12 -0.33 7.25 -1.37
N ALA A 13 -0.15 7.97 -0.26
CA ALA A 13 1.12 8.64 0.05
C ALA A 13 2.27 7.63 0.21
N VAL A 14 2.03 6.51 0.89
CA VAL A 14 3.00 5.40 1.02
C VAL A 14 3.30 4.77 -0.33
N PHE A 15 2.29 4.53 -1.17
CA PHE A 15 2.47 3.99 -2.52
C PHE A 15 3.34 4.92 -3.39
N LEU A 16 3.05 6.22 -3.39
CA LEU A 16 3.81 7.20 -4.16
C LEU A 16 5.26 7.31 -3.68
N GLY A 17 5.50 7.31 -2.36
CA GLY A 17 6.86 7.30 -1.80
C GLY A 17 7.65 6.04 -2.20
N LEU A 18 6.99 4.89 -2.24
CA LEU A 18 7.62 3.63 -2.67
C LEU A 18 7.92 3.60 -4.17
N ILE A 19 7.03 4.12 -5.03
CA ILE A 19 7.25 4.23 -6.49
C ILE A 19 8.33 5.25 -6.84
N MET A 20 8.29 6.46 -6.26
CA MET A 20 9.15 7.55 -6.70
C MET A 20 10.60 7.38 -6.27
N GLY A 21 10.89 6.52 -5.29
CA GLY A 21 12.28 6.33 -4.86
C GLY A 21 12.51 5.20 -3.86
N GLY A 22 11.51 4.78 -3.07
CA GLY A 22 11.72 3.79 -2.01
C GLY A 22 12.25 2.45 -2.52
N ALA A 23 11.59 1.82 -3.49
CA ALA A 23 12.01 0.50 -3.98
C ALA A 23 13.29 0.57 -4.83
N HIS A 24 13.40 1.60 -5.68
CA HIS A 24 14.54 1.74 -6.58
C HIS A 24 15.85 2.08 -5.85
N THR A 25 15.81 2.95 -4.83
CA THR A 25 17.02 3.28 -4.05
C THR A 25 17.56 2.08 -3.27
N VAL A 26 16.67 1.26 -2.71
CA VAL A 26 17.07 0.02 -2.01
C VAL A 26 17.63 -1.00 -3.00
N TYR A 27 17.03 -1.13 -4.18
CA TYR A 27 17.54 -2.00 -5.25
C TYR A 27 18.94 -1.57 -5.73
N VAL A 28 19.16 -0.27 -5.99
CA VAL A 28 20.45 0.25 -6.43
C VAL A 28 21.52 0.11 -5.34
N ALA A 29 21.17 0.26 -4.07
CA ALA A 29 22.12 0.19 -2.97
C ALA A 29 22.47 -1.25 -2.55
N TYR A 30 21.56 -2.23 -2.72
CA TYR A 30 21.71 -3.58 -2.16
C TYR A 30 21.39 -4.71 -3.14
N GLY A 31 21.25 -4.44 -4.44
CA GLY A 31 20.81 -5.40 -5.46
C GLY A 31 21.70 -6.64 -5.59
N ASP A 32 22.98 -6.52 -5.24
CA ASP A 32 23.96 -7.62 -5.27
C ASP A 32 23.88 -8.54 -4.04
N THR A 33 23.05 -8.21 -3.06
CA THR A 33 22.85 -9.01 -1.85
C THR A 33 21.50 -9.70 -1.87
N ILE A 34 21.48 -10.97 -1.45
CA ILE A 34 20.24 -11.74 -1.27
C ILE A 34 19.27 -10.99 -0.35
N THR A 35 19.78 -10.39 0.73
CA THR A 35 19.00 -9.58 1.67
C THR A 35 18.36 -8.36 1.00
N GLY A 36 19.08 -7.67 0.11
CA GLY A 36 18.54 -6.54 -0.66
C GLY A 36 17.43 -6.95 -1.62
N GLN A 37 17.56 -8.10 -2.28
CA GLN A 37 16.51 -8.63 -3.16
C GLN A 37 15.22 -8.96 -2.38
N TYR A 38 15.32 -9.57 -1.20
CA TYR A 38 14.16 -9.81 -0.34
C TYR A 38 13.56 -8.50 0.21
N ALA A 39 14.38 -7.50 0.54
CA ALA A 39 13.89 -6.19 0.97
C ALA A 39 13.10 -5.48 -0.12
N VAL A 40 13.60 -5.49 -1.37
CA VAL A 40 12.89 -4.93 -2.53
C VAL A 40 11.58 -5.68 -2.78
N ALA A 41 11.58 -7.02 -2.73
CA ALA A 41 10.36 -7.81 -2.85
C ALA A 41 9.32 -7.45 -1.75
N GLY A 42 9.77 -7.28 -0.50
CA GLY A 42 8.93 -6.83 0.60
C GLY A 42 8.33 -5.44 0.36
N LEU A 43 9.13 -4.49 -0.13
CA LEU A 43 8.67 -3.14 -0.46
C LEU A 43 7.64 -3.15 -1.61
N ILE A 44 7.82 -4.03 -2.61
CA ILE A 44 6.84 -4.23 -3.68
C ILE A 44 5.53 -4.78 -3.12
N CYS A 45 5.57 -5.76 -2.21
CA CYS A 45 4.37 -6.28 -1.55
C CYS A 45 3.64 -5.20 -0.75
N ILE A 46 4.37 -4.37 0.00
CA ILE A 46 3.80 -3.24 0.77
C ILE A 46 3.18 -2.20 -0.17
N MET A 47 3.84 -1.90 -1.30
CA MET A 47 3.36 -0.96 -2.31
C MET A 47 2.01 -1.41 -2.88
N TRP A 48 1.92 -2.66 -3.37
CA TRP A 48 0.66 -3.19 -3.90
C TRP A 48 -0.42 -3.34 -2.81
N GLY A 49 -0.03 -3.75 -1.60
CA GLY A 49 -0.94 -3.82 -0.45
C GLY A 49 -1.54 -2.46 -0.09
N ALA A 50 -0.73 -1.40 -0.11
CA ALA A 50 -1.18 -0.03 0.12
C ALA A 50 -2.14 0.45 -0.98
N LEU A 51 -1.85 0.14 -2.25
CA LEU A 51 -2.75 0.48 -3.36
C LEU A 51 -4.13 -0.17 -3.18
N ILE A 52 -4.15 -1.48 -2.89
CA ILE A 52 -5.40 -2.22 -2.68
C ILE A 52 -6.15 -1.67 -1.46
N ALA A 53 -5.47 -1.40 -0.35
CA ALA A 53 -6.08 -0.83 0.85
C ALA A 53 -6.69 0.56 0.59
N ALA A 54 -6.03 1.38 -0.23
CA ALA A 54 -6.56 2.69 -0.64
C ALA A 54 -7.87 2.53 -1.43
N PHE A 55 -7.92 1.58 -2.36
CA PHE A 55 -9.14 1.32 -3.16
C PHE A 55 -10.25 0.64 -2.37
N VAL A 56 -9.95 -0.24 -1.42
CA VAL A 56 -10.95 -1.04 -0.68
C VAL A 56 -11.54 -0.26 0.50
N SER A 57 -10.73 0.54 1.20
CA SER A 57 -11.16 1.29 2.40
C SER A 57 -12.42 2.18 2.25
N PRO A 58 -12.72 2.81 1.09
CA PRO A 58 -13.94 3.61 0.91
C PRO A 58 -15.20 2.74 0.75
N PHE A 59 -15.06 1.50 0.28
CA PHE A 59 -16.17 0.59 0.01
C PHE A 59 -16.52 -0.30 1.20
N VAL A 60 -15.57 -0.57 2.09
CA VAL A 60 -15.79 -1.31 3.35
C VAL A 60 -17.01 -0.84 4.16
N PRO A 61 -17.20 0.47 4.43
CA PRO A 61 -18.38 0.92 5.17
C PRO A 61 -19.70 0.75 4.42
N LYS A 62 -19.70 0.74 3.07
CA LYS A 62 -20.90 0.46 2.28
C LYS A 62 -21.25 -1.04 2.32
N LEU A 63 -20.25 -1.90 2.18
CA LEU A 63 -20.39 -3.36 2.30
C LEU A 63 -20.89 -3.80 3.68
N LEU A 64 -20.30 -3.26 4.75
CA LEU A 64 -20.73 -3.54 6.13
C LEU A 64 -22.15 -3.07 6.40
N ARG A 65 -22.59 -1.96 5.78
CA ARG A 65 -23.97 -1.48 5.92
C ARG A 65 -24.96 -2.39 5.20
N SER A 66 -24.67 -2.79 3.96
CA SER A 66 -25.51 -3.74 3.22
C SER A 66 -25.59 -5.13 3.87
N TYR A 67 -24.52 -5.58 4.55
CA TYR A 67 -24.53 -6.82 5.33
C TYR A 67 -25.38 -6.73 6.61
N LYS A 68 -25.51 -5.54 7.20
CA LYS A 68 -26.28 -5.33 8.44
C LYS A 68 -27.77 -5.09 8.23
N GLU A 69 -28.16 -4.68 7.02
CA GLU A 69 -29.55 -4.41 6.62
C GLU A 69 -30.22 -5.62 5.93
N GLY A 70 -29.47 -6.71 5.69
CA GLY A 70 -29.94 -7.96 5.07
C GLY A 70 -30.16 -9.11 6.05
#